data_AF-A0A4C1YC44-F1
#
_entry.id   AF-A0A4C1YC44-F1
#
_cell.length_a   1.000
_cell.length_b   1.000
_cell.length_c   1.000
_cell.angle_alpha   90.00
_cell.angle_beta   90.00
_cell.angle_gamma   90.00
#
_symmetry.space_group_name_H-M   'P 1'
#
loop_
_entity.id
_entity.type
_entity.pdbx_description
1 polymer ?
#
loop_
_entity_poly.entity_id
_entity_poly.type
_entity_poly.pdbx_seq_one_letter_code
_entity_poly.pdbx_strand_id
1 'polypeptide(L)'
;MLTNENWVFKSEKYSLSSDSVLNKFKHFWRDGTLCDVDLVSGDRVVKAHRVVLAATCVYFKTMFKSGFEESHKKCVTLPSIPPDVLPLIVEFIYTGNKDFEVQTSEVGLALLSLIALNMCSMTHCFRSDGLDQAYW
;
A
#
# COMPACT_ATOMS: atom_id res chain seq x y z
N MET A 1 4.38 -39.32 38.99
CA MET A 1 5.30 -39.34 37.83
C MET A 1 4.55 -38.77 36.65
N LEU A 2 5.00 -37.64 36.13
CA LEU A 2 4.39 -36.94 34.99
C LEU A 2 4.71 -37.73 33.71
N THR A 3 3.71 -38.24 33.00
CA THR A 3 3.93 -38.76 31.65
C THR A 3 3.98 -37.58 30.70
N ASN A 4 5.16 -37.39 30.13
CA ASN A 4 5.51 -36.36 29.19
C ASN A 4 4.71 -36.56 27.89
N GLU A 5 3.59 -35.84 27.74
CA GLU A 5 2.89 -35.74 26.47
C GLU A 5 3.80 -34.95 25.53
N ASN A 6 4.36 -35.65 24.54
CA ASN A 6 5.25 -35.07 23.56
C ASN A 6 4.42 -34.21 22.59
N TRP A 7 4.31 -32.91 22.88
CA TRP A 7 3.60 -31.95 22.04
C TRP A 7 4.42 -31.67 20.78
N VAL A 8 4.21 -32.46 19.73
CA VAL A 8 4.76 -32.17 18.40
C VAL A 8 3.85 -31.14 17.71
N PHE A 9 4.28 -29.88 17.68
CA PHE A 9 3.64 -28.84 16.85
C PHE A 9 3.88 -29.18 15.37
N LYS A 10 2.89 -29.79 14.72
CA LYS A 10 2.93 -30.04 13.26
C LYS A 10 2.62 -28.73 12.53
N SER A 11 3.67 -28.03 12.08
CA SER A 11 3.60 -26.74 11.39
C SER A 11 3.06 -26.81 9.94
N GLU A 12 2.79 -28.00 9.42
CA GLU A 12 2.55 -28.25 7.99
C GLU A 12 1.25 -27.64 7.41
N LYS A 13 0.32 -27.11 8.22
CA LYS A 13 -0.95 -26.52 7.74
C LYS A 13 -1.00 -24.99 7.67
N TYR A 14 0.04 -24.29 8.12
CA TYR A 14 0.07 -22.82 8.15
C TYR A 14 1.20 -22.23 7.29
N SER A 15 1.55 -22.90 6.20
CA SER A 15 2.46 -22.31 5.20
C SER A 15 1.80 -21.07 4.59
N LEU A 16 2.22 -19.89 5.06
CA LEU A 16 1.85 -18.60 4.48
C LEU A 16 2.69 -18.40 3.23
N SER A 17 2.21 -18.85 2.08
CA SER A 17 2.79 -18.41 0.82
C SER A 17 2.47 -16.93 0.59
N SER A 18 3.38 -16.22 -0.08
CA SER A 18 3.18 -14.81 -0.42
C SER A 18 1.87 -14.59 -1.19
N ASP A 19 1.50 -15.52 -2.09
CA ASP A 19 0.23 -15.46 -2.83
C ASP A 19 -0.99 -15.66 -1.93
N SER A 20 -0.91 -16.57 -0.96
CA SER A 20 -2.00 -16.82 0.00
C SER A 20 -2.22 -15.60 0.91
N VAL A 21 -1.13 -14.94 1.32
CA VAL A 21 -1.18 -13.73 2.14
C VAL A 21 -1.73 -12.54 1.35
N LEU A 22 -1.25 -12.31 0.12
CA LEU A 22 -1.73 -11.23 -0.72
C LEU A 22 -3.23 -11.39 -1.03
N ASN A 23 -3.68 -12.60 -1.35
CA ASN A 23 -5.09 -12.89 -1.57
C ASN A 23 -5.96 -12.62 -0.34
N LYS A 24 -5.46 -12.90 0.87
CA LYS A 24 -6.15 -12.55 2.13
C LYS A 24 -6.25 -11.04 2.31
N PHE A 25 -5.16 -10.29 2.08
CA PHE A 25 -5.19 -8.83 2.15
C PHE A 25 -6.11 -8.20 1.10
N LYS A 26 -6.15 -8.78 -0.11
CA LYS A 26 -7.11 -8.38 -1.15
C LYS A 26 -8.55 -8.60 -0.71
N HIS A 27 -8.84 -9.70 -0.02
CA HIS A 27 -10.17 -9.95 0.54
C HIS A 27 -10.53 -8.90 1.61
N PHE A 28 -9.65 -8.67 2.58
CA PHE A 28 -9.83 -7.64 3.61
C PHE A 28 -9.99 -6.23 3.03
N TRP A 29 -9.30 -5.93 1.93
CA TRP A 29 -9.45 -4.65 1.26
C TRP A 29 -10.85 -4.50 0.65
N ARG A 30 -11.36 -5.54 -0.02
CA ARG A 30 -12.67 -5.52 -0.68
C ARG A 30 -13.85 -5.39 0.28
N ASP A 31 -13.76 -6.02 1.45
CA ASP A 31 -14.82 -5.93 2.48
C ASP A 31 -14.58 -4.77 3.48
N GLY A 32 -13.41 -4.11 3.40
CA GLY A 32 -13.02 -3.00 4.27
C GLY A 32 -12.56 -3.42 5.67
N THR A 33 -12.39 -4.72 5.92
CA THR A 33 -11.88 -5.26 7.18
C THR A 33 -10.49 -4.73 7.45
N LEU A 34 -10.26 -4.16 8.64
CA LEU A 34 -8.97 -3.62 9.08
C LEU A 34 -8.39 -2.47 8.24
N CYS A 35 -9.13 -1.92 7.28
CA CYS A 35 -8.73 -0.69 6.60
C CYS A 35 -8.65 0.48 7.60
N ASP A 36 -7.47 1.07 7.72
CA ASP A 36 -7.09 2.06 8.72
C ASP A 36 -6.77 3.44 8.10
N VAL A 37 -6.95 3.58 6.78
CA VAL A 37 -6.86 4.86 6.07
C VAL A 37 -7.91 4.99 4.97
N ASP A 38 -8.42 6.20 4.83
CA ASP A 38 -9.27 6.67 3.75
C ASP A 38 -8.43 7.65 2.92
N LEU A 39 -8.03 7.25 1.71
CA LEU A 39 -7.30 8.11 0.77
C LEU A 39 -8.30 8.94 -0.02
N VAL A 40 -8.11 10.26 -0.05
CA VAL A 40 -9.04 11.20 -0.69
C VAL A 40 -8.34 11.93 -1.83
N SER A 41 -8.92 11.91 -3.02
CA SER A 41 -8.52 12.78 -4.12
C SER A 41 -9.76 13.36 -4.79
N GLY A 42 -9.89 14.68 -4.76
CA GLY A 42 -11.09 15.37 -5.23
C GLY A 42 -12.35 14.84 -4.54
N ASP A 43 -13.25 14.26 -5.34
CA ASP A 43 -14.51 13.63 -4.93
C ASP A 43 -14.41 12.12 -4.68
N ARG A 44 -13.24 11.51 -4.90
CA ARG A 44 -13.01 10.07 -4.73
C ARG A 44 -12.40 9.76 -3.37
N VAL A 45 -12.93 8.72 -2.74
CA VAL A 45 -12.44 8.19 -1.47
C VAL A 45 -12.18 6.69 -1.62
N VAL A 46 -10.97 6.25 -1.27
CA VAL A 46 -10.56 4.84 -1.34
C VAL A 46 -10.04 4.38 0.01
N LYS A 47 -10.69 3.37 0.60
CA LYS A 47 -10.26 2.74 1.84
C LYS A 47 -9.10 1.78 1.57
N ALA A 48 -8.12 1.75 2.47
CA ALA A 48 -6.97 0.88 2.34
C ALA A 48 -6.31 0.58 3.70
N HIS A 49 -5.35 -0.33 3.68
CA HIS A 49 -4.42 -0.61 4.77
C HIS A 49 -3.12 0.14 4.57
N ARG A 50 -2.73 0.96 5.55
CA ARG A 50 -1.45 1.69 5.58
C ARG A 50 -0.27 0.77 5.42
N VAL A 51 -0.30 -0.38 6.09
CA VAL A 51 0.80 -1.37 6.05
C VAL A 51 1.01 -1.95 4.67
N VAL A 52 -0.06 -2.26 3.93
CA VAL A 52 0.04 -2.82 2.57
C VAL A 52 0.54 -1.77 1.58
N LEU A 53 0.01 -0.55 1.68
CA LEU A 53 0.47 0.59 0.87
C LEU A 53 1.96 0.90 1.13
N ALA A 54 2.38 0.98 2.39
CA ALA A 54 3.76 1.28 2.76
C ALA A 54 4.75 0.13 2.44
N ALA A 55 4.29 -1.12 2.43
CA ALA A 55 5.11 -2.26 2.05
C ALA A 55 5.44 -2.30 0.55
N THR A 56 4.57 -1.71 -0.27
CA THR A 56 4.63 -1.78 -1.75
C THR A 56 5.05 -0.49 -2.42
N CYS A 57 4.89 0.66 -1.74
CA CYS A 57 5.12 1.98 -2.31
C CYS A 57 5.85 2.90 -1.32
N VAL A 58 7.04 3.41 -1.71
CA VAL A 58 7.87 4.25 -0.83
C VAL A 58 7.20 5.59 -0.54
N TYR A 59 6.40 6.13 -1.47
CA TYR A 59 5.63 7.36 -1.23
C TYR A 59 4.71 7.20 -0.01
N PHE A 60 3.88 6.15 0.02
CA PHE A 60 3.00 5.87 1.16
C PHE A 60 3.79 5.53 2.42
N LYS A 61 4.93 4.83 2.28
CA LYS A 61 5.83 4.54 3.41
C LYS A 61 6.36 5.81 4.05
N THR A 62 6.86 6.75 3.26
CA THR A 62 7.39 8.03 3.74
C THR A 62 6.28 8.87 4.36
N MET A 63 5.14 8.99 3.67
CA MET A 63 3.96 9.69 4.17
C MET A 63 3.50 9.16 5.53
N PHE A 64 3.30 7.85 5.68
CA PHE A 64 2.77 7.27 6.92
C PHE A 64 3.81 7.13 8.04
N LYS A 65 5.11 7.22 7.72
CA LYS A 65 6.17 7.28 8.73
C LYS A 65 6.57 8.70 9.11
N SER A 66 6.11 9.70 8.36
CA SER A 66 6.37 11.10 8.70
C SER A 66 5.70 11.39 10.05
N GLY A 67 6.41 12.00 11.00
CA GLY A 67 5.87 12.26 12.34
C GLY A 67 4.79 13.36 12.39
N PHE A 68 4.26 13.77 11.24
CA PHE A 68 3.25 14.82 11.13
C PHE A 68 1.88 14.31 11.57
N GLU A 69 1.07 15.17 12.16
CA GLU A 69 -0.29 14.81 12.60
C GLU A 69 -1.14 14.28 11.43
N GLU A 70 -0.94 14.83 10.23
CA GLU A 70 -1.55 14.38 8.97
C GLU A 70 -1.31 12.90 8.69
N SER A 71 -0.12 12.40 9.00
CA SER A 71 0.23 11.00 8.75
C SER A 71 -0.57 10.05 9.63
N HIS A 72 -1.08 10.51 10.78
CA HIS A 72 -1.87 9.71 11.72
C HIS A 72 -3.38 9.86 11.52
N LYS A 73 -3.84 10.82 10.71
CA LYS A 73 -5.26 11.02 10.43
C LYS A 73 -5.84 9.85 9.64
N LYS A 74 -7.05 9.41 9.99
CA LYS A 74 -7.73 8.36 9.21
C LYS A 74 -7.98 8.79 7.76
N CYS A 75 -8.28 10.06 7.54
CA CYS A 75 -8.50 10.64 6.21
C CYS A 75 -7.24 11.35 5.74
N VAL A 76 -6.70 10.95 4.60
CA VAL A 76 -5.48 11.51 4.00
C VAL A 76 -5.80 12.00 2.59
N THR A 77 -5.70 13.31 2.39
CA THR A 77 -5.92 13.93 1.08
C THR A 77 -4.66 13.88 0.23
N LEU A 78 -4.80 13.51 -1.03
CA LEU A 78 -3.74 13.34 -2.03
C LEU A 78 -4.01 14.24 -3.26
N PRO A 79 -3.92 15.57 -3.12
CA PRO A 79 -4.12 16.52 -4.22
C PRO A 79 -3.28 16.26 -5.47
N SER A 80 -2.09 15.66 -5.32
CA SER A 80 -1.18 15.39 -6.45
C SER A 80 -1.60 14.20 -7.32
N ILE A 81 -2.53 13.38 -6.84
CA ILE A 81 -3.02 12.20 -7.55
C ILE A 81 -4.39 12.54 -8.15
N PRO A 82 -4.61 12.38 -9.46
CA PRO A 82 -5.93 12.62 -10.04
C PRO A 82 -7.00 11.67 -9.47
N PRO A 83 -8.25 12.11 -9.27
CA PRO A 83 -9.30 11.30 -8.63
C PRO A 83 -9.52 9.95 -9.30
N ASP A 84 -9.52 9.90 -10.64
CA ASP A 84 -9.75 8.66 -11.39
C ASP A 84 -8.52 7.72 -11.41
N VAL A 85 -7.34 8.22 -11.04
CA VAL A 85 -6.10 7.41 -10.96
C VAL A 85 -5.98 6.71 -9.61
N LEU A 86 -6.45 7.36 -8.53
CA LEU A 86 -6.28 6.85 -7.17
C LEU A 86 -6.81 5.41 -6.97
N PRO A 87 -8.02 5.04 -7.43
CA PRO A 87 -8.51 3.66 -7.32
C PRO A 87 -7.62 2.65 -8.06
N LEU A 88 -7.09 3.03 -9.23
CA LEU A 88 -6.25 2.17 -10.06
C LEU A 88 -4.91 1.86 -9.37
N ILE A 89 -4.30 2.86 -8.73
CA ILE A 89 -3.08 2.68 -7.94
C ILE A 89 -3.32 1.68 -6.81
N VAL A 90 -4.41 1.87 -6.05
CA VAL A 90 -4.73 1.00 -4.92
C VAL A 90 -5.03 -0.41 -5.41
N GLU A 91 -5.81 -0.57 -6.47
CA GLU A 91 -6.10 -1.88 -7.06
C GLU A 91 -4.82 -2.59 -7.52
N PHE A 92 -3.89 -1.87 -8.17
CA PHE A 92 -2.59 -2.43 -8.56
C PHE A 92 -1.82 -2.96 -7.35
N ILE A 93 -1.77 -2.19 -6.25
CA ILE A 93 -1.09 -2.59 -5.01
C ILE A 93 -1.64 -3.90 -4.44
N TYR A 94 -2.96 -4.12 -4.47
CA TYR A 94 -3.59 -5.32 -3.90
C TYR A 94 -3.64 -6.52 -4.85
N THR A 95 -3.54 -6.30 -6.16
CA THR A 95 -3.74 -7.37 -7.15
C THR A 95 -2.48 -7.75 -7.90
N GLY A 96 -1.50 -6.84 -8.00
CA GLY A 96 -0.35 -6.98 -8.87
C GLY A 96 -0.70 -7.10 -10.35
N ASN A 97 -1.99 -6.98 -10.72
CA ASN A 97 -2.42 -7.21 -12.09
C ASN A 97 -2.11 -5.97 -12.95
N LYS A 98 -1.40 -6.19 -14.05
CA LYS A 98 -0.99 -5.16 -15.01
C LYS A 98 -2.00 -4.98 -16.14
N ASP A 99 -3.09 -5.75 -16.16
CA ASP A 99 -4.20 -5.63 -17.12
C ASP A 99 -5.05 -4.36 -16.90
N PHE A 100 -4.43 -3.28 -16.41
CA PHE A 100 -4.95 -1.95 -16.65
C PHE A 100 -4.86 -1.77 -18.16
N GLU A 101 -6.00 -1.83 -18.84
CA GLU A 101 -6.12 -1.33 -20.20
C GLU A 101 -5.86 0.17 -20.11
N VAL A 102 -4.57 0.52 -20.14
CA VAL A 102 -4.10 1.88 -20.29
C VAL A 102 -4.49 2.25 -21.71
N GLN A 103 -5.76 2.62 -21.89
CA GLN A 103 -6.20 3.50 -22.95
C GLN A 103 -5.26 4.70 -22.83
N THR A 104 -4.25 4.74 -23.70
CA THR A 104 -3.11 5.65 -23.68
C THR A 104 -3.60 7.07 -23.47
N SER A 105 -3.58 7.49 -22.21
CA SER A 105 -4.00 8.79 -21.71
C SER A 105 -3.02 9.15 -20.61
N GLU A 106 -2.87 10.44 -20.34
CA GLU A 106 -1.94 11.00 -19.35
C GLU A 106 -2.01 10.29 -17.97
N VAL A 107 -3.16 9.71 -17.65
CA VAL A 107 -3.48 8.83 -16.51
C VAL A 107 -2.50 7.65 -16.36
N GLY A 108 -2.14 6.98 -17.46
CA GLY A 108 -1.21 5.84 -17.44
C GLY A 108 0.23 6.23 -17.12
N LEU A 109 0.65 7.43 -17.53
CA LEU A 109 1.98 7.97 -17.23
C LEU A 109 2.12 8.35 -15.75
N ALA A 110 1.06 8.82 -15.10
CA ALA A 110 1.03 9.08 -13.66
C ALA A 110 1.15 7.77 -12.84
N LEU A 111 0.45 6.71 -13.27
CA LEU A 111 0.58 5.38 -12.67
C LEU A 111 2.00 4.82 -12.87
N LEU A 112 2.55 4.94 -14.08
CA LEU A 112 3.93 4.55 -14.39
C LEU A 112 4.95 5.38 -13.63
N SER A 113 4.79 6.68 -13.42
CA SER A 113 5.75 7.48 -12.65
C SER A 113 5.74 7.10 -11.17
N LEU A 114 4.56 6.88 -10.58
CA LEU A 114 4.42 6.43 -9.19
C LEU A 114 4.97 5.01 -8.96
N ILE A 115 4.82 4.10 -9.93
CA ILE A 115 5.35 2.74 -9.87
C ILE A 115 6.84 2.68 -10.25
N ALA A 116 7.27 3.39 -11.30
CA ALA A 116 8.65 3.40 -11.78
C ALA A 116 9.61 4.06 -10.79
N LEU A 117 9.15 5.02 -9.98
CA LEU A 117 9.94 5.55 -8.87
C LEU A 117 10.12 4.55 -7.70
N ASN A 118 9.42 3.41 -7.72
CA ASN A 118 9.38 2.44 -6.61
C ASN A 118 9.81 1.01 -6.97
N MET A 119 10.13 0.70 -8.24
CA MET A 119 10.68 -0.61 -8.63
C MET A 119 12.21 -0.64 -8.75
N CYS A 120 12.91 0.50 -8.61
CA CYS A 120 14.37 0.52 -8.61
C CYS A 120 14.87 0.31 -7.18
N SER A 121 15.43 -0.88 -6.92
CA SER A 121 16.06 -1.30 -5.68
C SER A 121 16.95 -0.23 -5.05
N MET A 122 16.96 -0.18 -3.72
CA MET A 122 17.94 0.50 -2.87
C MET A 122 19.28 0.78 -3.57
N THR A 123 19.55 2.03 -3.91
CA THR A 123 20.92 2.55 -4.00
C THR A 123 20.92 4.05 -3.71
N HIS A 124 21.57 4.44 -2.60
CA HIS A 124 22.26 5.72 -2.44
C HIS A 124 21.53 7.01 -2.87
N CYS A 125 20.73 7.59 -1.97
CA CYS A 125 20.73 9.02 -1.61
C CYS A 125 19.47 9.36 -0.79
N PHE A 126 19.49 9.03 0.51
CA PHE A 126 18.73 9.82 1.47
C PHE A 126 19.51 11.14 1.65
N ARG A 127 19.29 12.11 0.76
CA ARG A 127 19.66 13.49 1.04
C ARG A 127 18.51 14.08 1.85
N SER A 128 18.73 14.14 3.16
CA SER A 128 17.95 14.94 4.08
C SER A 128 18.17 16.41 3.74
N ASP A 129 17.32 16.99 2.88
CA ASP A 129 17.23 18.44 2.74
C ASP A 129 15.74 18.83 2.59
N GLY A 130 15.13 19.12 3.75
CA GLY A 130 14.10 20.15 3.95
C GLY A 130 12.94 20.27 2.96
N LEU A 131 12.09 19.24 2.83
CA LEU A 131 10.72 19.42 2.33
C LEU A 131 9.74 19.19 3.48
N ASP A 132 9.69 20.20 4.35
CA ASP A 132 8.77 20.30 5.49
C ASP A 132 7.55 21.16 5.11
N GLN A 133 6.93 20.86 3.97
CA GLN A 133 5.63 21.41 3.60
C GLN A 133 4.78 20.32 2.94
N ALA A 134 3.60 20.14 3.52
CA ALA A 134 2.54 19.25 3.08
C ALA A 134 2.11 19.55 1.63
N TYR A 135 2.77 18.90 0.69
CA TYR A 135 2.35 18.77 -0.71
C TYR A 135 2.54 17.31 -1.11
N TRP A 136 1.77 16.43 -0.46
CA TRP A 136 1.62 15.05 -0.91
C TRP A 136 0.38 14.93 -1.76
#